data_AF-A0A1C3NUM3-F1
#
_entry.id   AF-A0A1C3NUM3-F1
#
_cell.length_a   1.000
_cell.length_b   1.000
_cell.length_c   1.000
_cell.angle_alpha   90.00
_cell.angle_beta   90.00
_cell.angle_gamma   90.00
#
_symmetry.space_group_name_H-M   'P 1'
#
loop_
_entity.id
_entity.type
_entity.pdbx_description
1 polymer ?
#
loop_
_entity_poly.entity_id
_entity_poly.type
_entity_poly.pdbx_seq_one_letter_code
_entity_poly.pdbx_strand_id
1 'polypeptide(L)'
;MIALADQPLVGAEAVRRLLTAHASGAVAAVASYGGQPRNPVLLHRAIWAEVSALAHGDVGARAWLRTNPDRVVTVPCDGTGSPDDVDTPDDLARLVGSDGWPLTPPGASQPPQVDPQPW
;
A
#
# COMPACT_ATOMS: atom_id res chain seq x y z
N MET A 1 1.92 11.22 2.13
CA MET A 1 1.62 10.03 1.33
C MET A 1 0.63 9.19 2.10
N ILE A 2 -0.30 8.55 1.41
CA ILE A 2 -1.27 7.61 1.93
C ILE A 2 -0.98 6.28 1.22
N ALA A 3 -0.73 5.24 2.00
CA ALA A 3 -0.55 3.86 1.57
C ALA A 3 -1.29 2.96 2.56
N LEU A 4 -1.73 1.79 2.11
CA LEU A 4 -2.40 0.84 3.00
C LEU A 4 -1.39 -0.17 3.55
N ALA A 5 -1.58 -0.56 4.81
CA ALA A 5 -0.66 -1.45 5.51
C ALA A 5 -0.78 -2.92 5.05
N ASP A 6 -1.92 -3.28 4.47
CA ASP A 6 -2.28 -4.58 3.91
C ASP A 6 -1.86 -4.75 2.44
N GLN A 7 -1.17 -3.77 1.84
CA GLN A 7 -0.63 -3.82 0.47
C GLN A 7 0.91 -3.96 0.45
N PRO A 8 1.49 -5.06 0.96
CA PRO A 8 2.95 -5.20 1.12
C PRO A 8 3.70 -5.31 -0.21
N LEU A 9 3.00 -5.66 -1.30
CA LEU A 9 3.60 -5.83 -2.62
C LEU A 9 3.76 -4.54 -3.43
N VAL A 10 3.36 -3.38 -2.88
CA VAL A 10 3.63 -2.09 -3.51
C VAL A 10 5.14 -1.84 -3.48
N GLY A 11 5.78 -1.90 -4.66
CA GLY A 11 7.22 -1.76 -4.75
C GLY A 11 7.70 -0.31 -4.60
N ALA A 12 8.96 -0.16 -4.17
CA ALA A 12 9.61 1.15 -4.00
C ALA A 12 9.62 1.99 -5.29
N GLU A 13 9.60 1.35 -6.46
CA GLU A 13 9.53 2.04 -7.75
C GLU A 13 8.20 2.79 -7.95
N ALA A 14 7.07 2.24 -7.46
CA ALA A 14 5.79 2.94 -7.48
C ALA A 14 5.91 4.28 -6.73
N VAL A 15 6.49 4.22 -5.53
CA VAL A 15 6.71 5.40 -4.67
C VAL A 15 7.62 6.42 -5.36
N ARG A 16 8.71 5.97 -5.99
CA ARG A 16 9.61 6.85 -6.75
C ARG A 16 8.88 7.58 -7.88
N ARG A 17 8.02 6.89 -8.63
CA ARG A 17 7.23 7.52 -9.71
C ARG A 17 6.29 8.60 -9.17
N LEU A 18 5.62 8.37 -8.03
CA LEU A 18 4.78 9.37 -7.38
C LEU A 18 5.59 10.59 -6.91
N LEU A 19 6.78 10.35 -6.34
CA LEU A 19 7.69 11.43 -5.93
C LEU A 19 8.16 12.28 -7.13
N THR A 20 8.43 11.65 -8.27
CA THR A 20 8.76 12.38 -9.51
C THR A 20 7.61 13.27 -9.96
N ALA A 21 6.38 12.75 -10.02
CA ALA A 21 5.20 13.55 -10.39
C ALA A 21 5.01 14.73 -9.42
N HIS A 22 5.21 14.50 -8.12
CA HIS A 22 5.16 15.54 -7.11
C HIS A 22 6.23 16.63 -7.31
N ALA A 23 7.47 16.24 -7.57
CA ALA A 23 8.57 17.16 -7.85
C ALA A 23 8.32 17.97 -9.14
N SER A 24 7.56 17.41 -10.09
CA SER A 24 7.07 18.11 -11.28
C SER A 24 5.85 19.01 -11.04
N GLY A 25 5.39 19.17 -9.80
CA GLY A 25 4.33 20.10 -9.42
C GLY A 25 2.96 19.47 -9.19
N ALA A 26 2.83 18.13 -9.22
CA ALA A 26 1.57 17.49 -8.90
C ALA A 26 1.16 17.75 -7.44
N VAL A 27 0.01 18.41 -7.25
CA VAL A 27 -0.58 18.63 -5.92
C VAL A 27 -1.25 17.37 -5.38
N ALA A 28 -1.74 16.50 -6.26
CA ALA A 28 -2.17 15.15 -5.96
C ALA A 28 -1.65 14.19 -7.04
N ALA A 29 -0.95 13.14 -6.64
CA ALA A 29 -0.49 12.06 -7.52
C ALA A 29 -1.08 10.72 -7.05
N VAL A 30 -1.74 10.00 -7.94
CA VAL A 30 -2.44 8.73 -7.64
C VAL A 30 -1.83 7.63 -8.49
N ALA A 31 -1.38 6.53 -7.87
CA ALA A 31 -0.88 5.39 -8.62
C ALA A 31 -2.01 4.77 -9.47
N SER A 32 -1.66 4.20 -10.62
CA SER A 32 -2.58 3.37 -11.39
C SER A 32 -1.93 2.08 -11.85
N TYR A 33 -2.68 0.99 -11.76
CA TYR A 33 -2.31 -0.34 -12.24
C TYR A 33 -3.40 -0.84 -13.17
N GLY A 34 -3.04 -1.32 -14.35
CA GLY A 34 -4.01 -1.65 -15.41
C GLY A 34 -4.91 -0.47 -15.79
N GLY A 35 -4.39 0.77 -15.69
CA GLY A 35 -5.15 2.00 -15.91
C GLY A 35 -6.16 2.36 -14.82
N GLN A 36 -6.27 1.57 -13.75
CA GLN A 36 -7.19 1.83 -12.65
C GLN A 36 -6.48 2.57 -11.51
N PRO A 37 -7.01 3.72 -11.03
CA PRO A 37 -6.46 4.42 -9.88
C PRO A 37 -6.50 3.54 -8.61
N ARG A 38 -5.36 3.44 -7.92
CA ARG A 38 -5.15 2.66 -6.70
C ARG A 38 -4.20 3.40 -5.76
N ASN A 39 -4.03 2.87 -4.57
CA ASN A 39 -2.95 3.29 -3.70
C ASN A 39 -1.59 2.85 -4.27
N PRO A 40 -0.50 3.55 -3.92
CA PRO A 40 -0.44 4.70 -3.01
C PRO A 40 -0.94 6.02 -3.63
N VAL A 41 -1.25 6.99 -2.76
CA VAL A 41 -1.60 8.37 -3.12
C VAL A 41 -0.64 9.34 -2.44
N LEU A 42 -0.18 10.36 -3.16
CA LEU A 42 0.67 11.42 -2.63
C LEU A 42 -0.07 12.76 -2.73
N LEU A 43 -0.20 13.46 -1.59
CA LEU A 43 -0.89 14.75 -1.47
C LEU A 43 0.08 15.83 -0.99
N HIS A 44 0.17 16.92 -1.74
CA HIS A 44 0.94 18.09 -1.36
C HIS A 44 0.28 18.80 -0.17
N ARG A 45 1.08 19.39 0.72
CA ARG A 45 0.60 20.06 1.95
C ARG A 45 -0.46 21.13 1.68
N ALA A 46 -0.34 21.84 0.56
CA ALA A 46 -1.24 22.92 0.15
C ALA A 46 -2.72 22.49 0.04
N ILE A 47 -3.01 21.22 -0.23
CA ILE A 47 -4.38 20.71 -0.39
C ILE A 47 -4.89 19.96 0.85
N TRP A 48 -4.09 19.84 1.91
CA TRP A 48 -4.47 19.04 3.08
C TRP A 48 -5.75 19.53 3.75
N ALA A 49 -5.95 20.85 3.88
CA ALA A 49 -7.15 21.42 4.47
C ALA A 49 -8.41 21.08 3.65
N GLU A 50 -8.31 21.11 2.33
CA GLU A 50 -9.41 20.74 1.43
C GLU A 50 -9.71 19.23 1.52
N VAL A 51 -8.67 18.40 1.59
CA VAL A 51 -8.80 16.95 1.72
C VAL A 51 -9.41 16.59 3.07
N SER A 52 -8.94 17.17 4.17
CA SER A 52 -9.43 16.86 5.52
C SER A 52 -10.86 17.31 5.74
N ALA A 53 -11.31 18.39 5.08
CA ALA A 53 -12.70 18.81 5.10
C ALA A 53 -13.67 17.80 4.47
N LEU A 54 -13.17 16.93 3.58
CA LEU A 54 -13.97 15.90 2.90
C LEU A 54 -13.72 14.48 3.45
N ALA A 55 -12.64 14.28 4.21
CA ALA A 55 -12.27 12.99 4.77
C ALA A 55 -13.13 12.68 6.01
N HIS A 56 -14.14 11.84 5.83
CA HIS A 56 -15.01 11.34 6.89
C HIS A 56 -14.87 9.81 7.00
N GLY A 57 -14.60 9.30 8.20
CA GLY A 57 -14.34 7.87 8.42
C GLY A 57 -13.19 7.34 7.56
N ASP A 58 -13.34 6.13 7.03
CA ASP A 58 -12.30 5.42 6.27
C ASP A 58 -12.24 5.82 4.78
N VAL A 59 -13.00 6.83 4.35
CA VAL A 59 -13.02 7.30 2.96
C VAL A 59 -11.70 7.94 2.55
N GLY A 60 -10.99 8.54 3.52
CA GLY A 60 -9.74 9.25 3.29
C GLY A 60 -9.85 10.32 2.20
N ALA A 61 -8.86 10.36 1.30
CA ALA A 61 -8.79 11.36 0.23
C ALA A 61 -9.72 11.09 -0.98
N ARG A 62 -10.41 9.95 -1.03
CA ARG A 62 -11.18 9.49 -2.21
C ARG A 62 -12.23 10.50 -2.66
N ALA A 63 -12.93 11.13 -1.71
CA ALA A 63 -13.95 12.14 -2.01
C ALA A 63 -13.35 13.39 -2.67
N TRP A 64 -12.22 13.87 -2.16
CA TRP A 64 -11.52 15.03 -2.73
C TRP A 64 -10.99 14.73 -4.14
N LEU A 65 -10.34 13.57 -4.32
CA LEU A 65 -9.78 13.15 -5.62
C LEU A 65 -10.85 13.08 -6.72
N ARG A 66 -12.04 12.54 -6.41
CA ARG A 66 -13.16 12.46 -7.36
C ARG A 66 -13.75 13.82 -7.73
N THR A 67 -13.68 14.79 -6.83
CA THR A 67 -14.27 16.12 -7.01
C THR A 67 -13.30 17.09 -7.71
N ASN A 68 -12.01 16.76 -7.76
CA ASN A 68 -10.96 17.60 -8.34
C ASN A 68 -10.13 16.87 -9.42
N PRO A 69 -10.75 16.24 -10.44
CA PRO A 69 -10.03 15.41 -11.41
C PRO A 69 -8.97 16.20 -12.21
N ASP A 70 -9.17 17.49 -12.40
CA ASP A 70 -8.25 18.43 -13.06
C ASP A 70 -6.97 18.71 -12.26
N ARG A 71 -6.99 18.44 -10.95
CA ARG A 71 -5.87 18.65 -10.02
C ARG A 71 -5.17 17.34 -9.64
N VAL A 72 -5.59 16.23 -10.22
CA VAL A 72 -5.06 14.88 -9.95
C VAL A 72 -4.23 14.41 -11.14
N VAL A 73 -3.00 14.01 -10.85
CA VAL A 73 -2.12 13.33 -11.81
C VAL A 73 -2.18 11.83 -11.56
N THR A 74 -2.68 11.08 -12.53
CA THR A 74 -2.63 9.61 -12.53
C THR A 74 -1.25 9.15 -12.98
N VAL A 75 -0.59 8.32 -12.18
CA VAL A 75 0.79 7.84 -12.39
C VAL A 75 0.77 6.34 -12.70
N PRO A 76 1.07 5.93 -13.94
CA PRO A 76 1.19 4.51 -14.30
C PRO A 76 2.29 3.80 -13.50
N CYS A 77 1.90 2.77 -12.75
CA CYS A 77 2.74 1.98 -11.86
C CYS A 77 2.79 0.49 -12.25
N ASP A 78 2.35 0.14 -13.46
CA ASP A 78 2.50 -1.23 -13.98
C ASP A 78 3.96 -1.70 -13.91
N GLY A 79 4.16 -2.96 -13.52
CA GLY A 79 5.47 -3.57 -13.34
C GLY A 79 6.25 -3.10 -12.11
N THR A 80 5.62 -2.39 -11.17
CA THR A 80 6.28 -1.89 -9.94
C THR A 80 5.85 -2.63 -8.67
N GLY A 81 5.29 -3.83 -8.82
CA GLY A 81 4.67 -4.59 -7.74
C GLY A 81 3.15 -4.75 -7.95
N SER A 82 2.43 -5.10 -6.89
CA SER A 82 0.97 -5.28 -6.91
C SER A 82 0.29 -4.38 -5.86
N PRO A 83 -0.86 -3.76 -6.18
CA PRO A 83 -1.69 -3.05 -5.22
C PRO A 83 -2.70 -3.97 -4.49
N ASP A 84 -2.56 -5.29 -4.62
CA ASP A 84 -3.51 -6.25 -4.02
C ASP A 84 -3.43 -6.23 -2.50
N ASP A 85 -4.60 -6.30 -1.87
CA ASP A 85 -4.77 -6.37 -0.41
C ASP A 85 -4.56 -7.80 0.09
N VAL A 86 -4.06 -7.93 1.32
CA VAL A 86 -3.86 -9.20 2.02
C VAL A 86 -4.78 -9.23 3.24
N ASP A 87 -6.02 -9.66 3.03
CA ASP A 87 -7.08 -9.63 4.05
C ASP A 87 -7.29 -10.97 4.75
N THR A 88 -6.90 -12.06 4.10
CA THR A 88 -7.20 -13.42 4.54
C THR A 88 -5.94 -14.28 4.67
N PRO A 89 -5.98 -15.36 5.48
CA PRO A 89 -4.90 -16.35 5.52
C PRO A 89 -4.56 -16.94 4.15
N ASP A 90 -5.54 -17.09 3.26
CA ASP A 90 -5.32 -17.58 1.90
C ASP A 90 -4.57 -16.56 1.04
N ASP A 91 -4.81 -15.26 1.24
CA ASP A 91 -4.06 -14.19 0.55
C ASP A 91 -2.59 -14.23 0.98
N LEU A 92 -2.35 -14.38 2.29
CA LEU A 92 -1.01 -14.53 2.83
C LEU A 92 -0.32 -15.80 2.32
N ALA A 93 -1.03 -16.93 2.25
CA ALA A 93 -0.48 -18.18 1.73
C ALA A 93 -0.04 -18.05 0.27
N ARG A 94 -0.78 -17.29 -0.55
CA ARG A 94 -0.38 -16.98 -1.94
C ARG A 94 0.90 -16.16 -2.00
N LEU A 95 1.12 -15.23 -1.07
CA LEU A 95 2.38 -14.48 -1.00
C LEU A 95 3.56 -15.36 -0.58
N VAL A 96 3.39 -16.14 0.48
CA VAL A 96 4.45 -16.96 1.07
C VAL A 96 4.84 -18.15 0.17
N GLY A 97 3.90 -18.66 -0.64
CA GLY A 97 4.19 -19.70 -1.62
C GLY A 97 4.94 -19.20 -2.87
N SER A 98 4.96 -17.88 -3.10
CA SER A 98 5.49 -17.26 -4.33
C SER A 98 6.93 -16.75 -4.18
N ASP A 99 7.31 -16.32 -2.97
CA ASP A 99 8.64 -15.83 -2.65
C ASP A 99 9.11 -16.51 -1.37
N GLY A 100 10.36 -17.00 -1.35
CA GLY A 100 11.01 -17.68 -0.22
C GLY A 100 11.20 -16.81 1.02
N TRP A 101 10.12 -16.24 1.55
CA TRP A 101 10.05 -15.57 2.82
C TRP A 101 10.22 -16.62 3.93
N PRO A 102 11.32 -16.60 4.72
CA PRO A 102 11.45 -17.53 5.81
C PRO A 102 10.35 -17.20 6.83
N LEU A 103 9.37 -18.10 6.97
CA LEU A 103 8.31 -18.04 7.98
C LEU A 103 8.83 -18.12 9.42
N THR A 104 10.14 -18.16 9.63
CA THR A 104 10.74 -18.13 10.95
C THR A 104 10.94 -16.67 11.37
N PRO A 105 10.13 -16.12 12.30
CA PRO A 105 10.46 -14.83 12.88
C PRO A 105 11.84 -14.93 13.56
N PRO A 106 12.70 -13.90 13.46
CA PRO A 106 13.99 -13.91 14.14
C PRO A 106 13.75 -14.03 15.64
N GLY A 107 14.02 -15.22 16.20
CA GLY A 107 13.82 -15.54 17.61
C GLY A 107 12.79 -16.62 17.94
N ALA A 108 12.16 -17.29 16.96
CA ALA A 108 11.41 -18.52 17.25
C ALA A 108 12.39 -19.64 17.65
N SER A 109 12.77 -19.69 18.92
CA SER A 109 13.36 -20.87 19.52
C SER A 109 12.38 -22.03 19.36
N GLN A 110 12.89 -23.17 18.92
CA GLN A 110 12.14 -24.43 18.84
C GLN A 110 11.37 -24.64 20.16
N PRO A 111 10.05 -24.95 20.13
CA PRO A 111 9.33 -25.24 21.35
C PRO A 111 10.08 -26.38 22.08
N PRO A 112 10.29 -26.27 23.41
CA PRO A 112 11.06 -27.26 24.13
C PRO A 112 10.45 -28.63 23.90
N GLN A 113 11.28 -29.61 23.52
CA GLN A 113 10.84 -31.00 23.46
C GLN A 113 10.45 -31.42 24.87
N VAL A 114 9.15 -31.56 25.10
CA VAL A 114 8.63 -32.18 26.32
C VAL A 114 8.85 -33.68 26.13
N ASP A 115 9.90 -34.21 26.73
CA ASP A 115 10.03 -35.66 26.88
C ASP A 115 8.83 -36.16 27.70
N PRO A 116 8.09 -37.17 27.22
CA PRO A 116 7.00 -37.75 27.99
C PRO A 116 7.60 -38.43 29.23
N GLN A 117 7.49 -37.75 30.38
CA GLN A 117 7.77 -38.37 31.68
C GLN A 117 6.59 -39.31 32.01
N PRO A 118 6.83 -40.60 32.33
CA PRO A 118 5.80 -41.45 32.88
C PRO A 118 5.35 -40.91 34.26
N TRP A 119 4.08 -41.15 34.56
CA TRP A 119 3.33 -40.62 35.72
C TRP A 119 4.01 -40.83 37.08
#